data_AF-A0A3C1KSX0-F1
#
_entry.id   AF-A0A3C1KSX0-F1
#
_cell.length_a   1.000
_cell.length_b   1.000
_cell.length_c   1.000
_cell.angle_alpha   90.00
_cell.angle_beta   90.00
_cell.angle_gamma   90.00
#
_symmetry.space_group_name_H-M   'P 1'
#
loop_
_entity.id
_entity.type
_entity.pdbx_description
1 polymer ?
#
loop_
_entity_poly.entity_id
_entity_poly.type
_entity_poly.pdbx_seq_one_letter_code
_entity_poly.pdbx_strand_id
1 'polypeptide(L)'
;TLLLTFFFRQMRELIERGHIFIAQPPLYKISRGKQGQYLKDDEALNRYLTQAALDGAAIVVNPEAPPITGTGLEELVERFRKVAATIDRLGRLYAPPVLWQM
;
A
#
# COMPACT_ATOMS: atom_id res chain seq x y z
N THR A 1 7.85 -6.26 22.74
CA THR A 1 9.17 -5.66 23.03
C THR A 1 9.85 -6.23 24.26
N LEU A 2 9.14 -6.57 25.35
CA LEU A 2 9.74 -7.18 26.56
C LEU A 2 10.67 -8.38 26.30
N LEU A 3 10.25 -9.33 25.47
CA LEU A 3 11.06 -10.50 25.12
C LEU A 3 12.35 -10.13 24.36
N LEU A 4 12.26 -9.22 23.39
CA LEU A 4 13.43 -8.73 22.65
C LEU A 4 14.41 -8.00 23.58
N THR A 5 13.90 -7.18 24.50
CA THR A 5 14.74 -6.51 25.51
C THR A 5 15.40 -7.52 26.45
N PHE A 6 14.69 -8.57 26.85
CA PHE A 6 15.23 -9.66 27.65
C PHE A 6 16.35 -10.41 26.92
N PHE A 7 16.11 -10.86 25.67
CA PHE A 7 17.14 -11.51 24.85
C PHE A 7 18.35 -10.58 24.64
N PHE A 8 18.12 -9.29 24.41
CA PHE A 8 19.19 -8.31 24.23
C PHE A 8 20.07 -8.13 25.48
N ARG A 9 19.47 -8.11 26.67
CA ARG A 9 20.20 -7.89 27.93
C ARG A 9 20.81 -9.16 28.52
N GLN A 10 20.13 -10.30 28.41
CA GLN A 10 20.50 -11.53 29.12
C GLN A 10 21.11 -12.60 28.20
N MET A 11 20.82 -12.58 26.89
CA MET A 11 21.22 -13.62 25.94
C MET A 11 21.61 -13.03 24.57
N ARG A 12 22.51 -12.05 24.58
CA ARG A 12 22.90 -11.28 23.39
C ARG A 12 23.49 -12.15 22.27
N GLU A 13 24.22 -13.21 22.62
CA GLU A 13 24.79 -14.15 21.64
C GLU A 13 23.72 -14.79 20.74
N LEU A 14 22.50 -15.02 21.23
CA LEU A 14 21.42 -15.57 20.39
C LEU A 14 20.98 -14.59 19.30
N ILE A 15 21.05 -13.28 19.57
CA ILE A 15 20.75 -12.24 18.60
C ILE A 15 21.91 -12.14 17.60
N GLU A 16 23.16 -12.10 18.08
CA GLU A 16 24.36 -11.95 17.24
C GLU A 16 24.56 -13.14 16.29
N ARG A 17 24.21 -14.35 16.73
CA ARG A 17 24.25 -15.57 15.91
C ARG A 17 23.00 -15.77 15.03
N GLY A 18 22.04 -14.85 15.08
CA GLY A 18 20.85 -14.88 14.21
C GLY A 18 19.82 -15.97 14.54
N HIS A 19 19.71 -16.39 15.80
CA HIS A 19 18.77 -17.44 16.22
C HIS A 19 17.37 -16.91 16.59
N ILE A 20 17.19 -15.59 16.67
CA ILE A 20 15.90 -14.96 17.01
C ILE A 20 15.17 -14.55 15.73
N PHE A 21 14.00 -15.17 15.48
CA PHE A 21 13.12 -14.84 14.36
C PHE A 21 11.81 -14.23 14.85
N ILE A 22 11.28 -13.27 14.10
CA ILE A 22 9.98 -12.66 14.37
C ILE A 22 9.03 -13.08 13.25
N ALA A 23 7.98 -13.82 13.59
CA ALA A 23 6.94 -14.15 12.65
C ALA A 23 6.24 -12.86 12.16
N GLN A 24 5.96 -12.79 10.86
CA GLN A 24 5.15 -11.73 10.25
C GLN A 24 3.79 -12.33 9.88
N PRO A 25 2.82 -12.38 10.81
CA PRO A 25 1.49 -12.90 10.50
C PRO A 25 0.81 -12.00 9.47
N PRO A 26 -0.05 -12.56 8.60
CA PRO A 26 -0.81 -11.74 7.66
C PRO A 26 -1.79 -10.85 8.42
N LEU A 27 -1.83 -9.56 8.05
CA LEU A 27 -2.75 -8.59 8.63
C LEU A 27 -4.18 -8.75 8.10
N TYR A 28 -4.34 -9.17 6.84
CA TYR A 28 -5.64 -9.30 6.19
C TYR A 28 -5.84 -10.68 5.55
N LYS A 29 -7.11 -11.07 5.46
CA LYS A 29 -7.58 -12.17 4.63
C LYS A 29 -8.69 -11.65 3.72
N ILE A 30 -8.43 -11.59 2.42
CA ILE A 30 -9.43 -11.23 1.42
C ILE A 30 -10.04 -12.52 0.85
N SER A 31 -11.35 -12.53 0.67
CA SER A 31 -12.06 -13.65 0.04
C SER A 31 -12.93 -13.14 -1.10
N ARG A 32 -12.76 -13.70 -2.31
CA ARG A 32 -13.58 -13.42 -3.49
C ARG A 32 -14.11 -14.74 -4.03
N GLY A 33 -15.39 -15.02 -3.76
CA GLY A 33 -15.99 -16.32 -4.05
C GLY A 33 -15.26 -17.46 -3.34
N LYS A 34 -14.70 -18.41 -4.11
CA LYS A 34 -13.94 -19.56 -3.59
C LYS A 34 -12.45 -19.30 -3.37
N GLN A 35 -11.91 -18.17 -3.83
CA GLN A 35 -10.50 -17.83 -3.68
C GLN A 35 -10.30 -16.97 -2.43
N GLY A 36 -9.36 -17.38 -1.57
CA GLY A 36 -8.93 -16.62 -0.40
C GLY A 36 -7.45 -16.28 -0.49
N GLN A 37 -7.09 -15.02 -0.24
CA GLN A 37 -5.71 -14.53 -0.24
C GLN A 37 -5.39 -13.85 1.09
N TYR A 38 -4.24 -14.20 1.66
CA TYR A 38 -3.71 -13.53 2.85
C TYR A 38 -2.76 -12.40 2.44
N LEU A 39 -2.92 -11.22 3.03
CA LEU A 39 -2.07 -10.06 2.77
C LEU A 39 -1.36 -9.63 4.06
N LYS A 40 -0.08 -9.33 3.92
CA LYS A 40 0.81 -9.04 5.06
C LYS A 40 0.64 -7.65 5.65
N ASP A 41 0.35 -6.64 4.83
CA ASP A 41 0.38 -5.23 5.21
C ASP A 41 -0.65 -4.41 4.40
N ASP A 42 -0.84 -3.16 4.82
CA ASP A 42 -1.74 -2.19 4.17
C ASP A 42 -1.32 -1.87 2.74
N GLU A 43 -0.02 -1.92 2.45
CA GLU A 43 0.50 -1.69 1.10
C GLU A 43 0.06 -2.81 0.15
N ALA A 44 0.15 -4.07 0.59
CA ALA A 44 -0.34 -5.21 -0.16
C ALA A 44 -1.86 -5.13 -0.38
N LEU A 45 -2.63 -4.71 0.64
CA LEU A 45 -4.07 -4.47 0.51
C LEU A 45 -4.37 -3.39 -0.54
N ASN A 46 -3.69 -2.25 -0.44
CA ASN A 46 -3.89 -1.13 -1.35
C ASN A 46 -3.58 -1.50 -2.80
N ARG A 47 -2.48 -2.23 -3.05
CA ARG A 47 -2.16 -2.74 -4.39
C ARG A 47 -3.23 -3.70 -4.89
N TYR A 48 -3.65 -4.66 -4.06
CA TYR A 48 -4.69 -5.62 -4.42
C TYR A 48 -5.99 -4.92 -4.85
N LEU A 49 -6.45 -3.95 -4.04
CA LEU A 49 -7.67 -3.20 -4.35
C LEU A 49 -7.52 -2.35 -5.61
N THR A 50 -6.33 -1.80 -5.85
CA THR A 50 -6.05 -1.00 -7.05
C THR A 50 -6.10 -1.87 -8.30
N GLN A 51 -5.42 -3.02 -8.28
CA GLN A 51 -5.47 -3.97 -9.38
C GLN A 51 -6.90 -4.42 -9.66
N ALA A 52 -7.67 -4.72 -8.60
CA ALA A 52 -9.05 -5.14 -8.73
C ALA A 52 -9.98 -4.03 -9.26
N ALA A 53 -9.68 -2.76 -8.99
CA ALA A 53 -10.41 -1.61 -9.50
C ALA A 53 -10.03 -1.24 -10.95
N LEU A 54 -8.79 -1.54 -11.35
CA LEU A 54 -8.28 -1.34 -12.70
C LEU A 54 -8.74 -2.42 -13.69
N ASP A 55 -9.07 -3.61 -13.19
CA ASP A 55 -9.56 -4.73 -13.99
C ASP A 55 -10.91 -4.37 -14.66
N GLY A 56 -10.87 -4.21 -15.99
CA GLY A 56 -12.01 -3.78 -16.80
C GLY A 56 -12.33 -2.28 -16.76
N ALA A 57 -11.49 -1.46 -16.12
CA ALA A 57 -11.67 -0.01 -16.09
C ALA A 57 -11.04 0.68 -17.32
N ALA A 58 -11.71 1.72 -17.81
CA ALA A 58 -11.25 2.56 -18.91
C ALA A 58 -11.56 4.02 -18.61
N ILE A 59 -10.58 4.91 -18.82
CA ILE A 59 -10.81 6.35 -18.76
C ILE A 59 -10.87 6.91 -20.17
N VAL A 60 -11.99 7.56 -20.49
CA VAL A 60 -12.19 8.31 -21.74
C VAL A 60 -12.08 9.79 -21.41
N VAL A 61 -10.98 10.42 -21.84
CA VAL A 61 -10.72 11.85 -21.54
C VAL A 61 -11.57 12.75 -22.45
N ASN A 62 -11.66 12.41 -23.73
CA ASN A 62 -12.49 13.09 -24.73
C ASN A 62 -13.24 12.02 -25.55
N PRO A 63 -14.45 12.31 -26.08
CA PRO A 63 -15.21 11.36 -26.88
C PRO A 63 -14.48 10.82 -28.11
N GLU A 64 -13.53 11.58 -28.66
CA GLU A 64 -12.75 11.22 -29.85
C GLU A 64 -11.40 10.56 -29.55
N ALA A 65 -10.96 10.57 -28.28
CA ALA A 65 -9.66 10.02 -27.91
C ALA A 65 -9.77 8.53 -27.55
N PRO A 66 -8.76 7.70 -27.89
CA PRO A 66 -8.74 6.31 -27.47
C PRO A 66 -8.72 6.20 -25.93
N PRO A 67 -9.45 5.23 -25.34
CA PRO A 67 -9.53 5.07 -23.90
C PRO A 67 -8.18 4.69 -23.31
N ILE A 68 -7.82 5.33 -22.19
CA ILE A 68 -6.66 4.94 -21.38
C ILE A 68 -7.05 3.69 -20.59
N THR A 69 -6.38 2.58 -20.88
CA THR A 69 -6.64 1.26 -20.31
C THR A 69 -5.34 0.57 -19.91
N GLY A 70 -5.45 -0.50 -19.11
CA GLY A 70 -4.31 -1.34 -18.73
C GLY A 70 -3.19 -0.57 -18.04
N THR A 71 -1.96 -0.74 -18.53
CA THR A 71 -0.73 -0.15 -17.94
C THR A 71 -0.74 1.38 -17.91
N GLY A 72 -1.29 2.04 -18.93
CA GLY A 72 -1.38 3.50 -18.94
C GLY A 72 -2.26 4.05 -17.82
N LEU A 73 -3.32 3.31 -17.47
CA LEU A 73 -4.21 3.66 -16.37
C LEU A 73 -3.56 3.36 -15.01
N GLU A 74 -2.85 2.24 -14.90
CA GLU A 74 -2.10 1.85 -13.69
C GLU A 74 -1.06 2.92 -13.31
N GLU A 75 -0.24 3.35 -14.27
CA GLU A 75 0.75 4.41 -14.03
C GLU A 75 0.11 5.74 -13.61
N LEU A 76 -1.04 6.08 -14.21
CA LEU A 76 -1.77 7.30 -13.88
C LEU A 76 -2.29 7.25 -12.43
N VAL A 77 -2.87 6.13 -12.03
CA VAL A 77 -3.36 5.93 -10.65
C VAL A 77 -2.21 5.97 -9.65
N GLU A 78 -1.08 5.32 -9.95
CA GLU A 78 0.10 5.36 -9.09
C GLU A 78 0.69 6.77 -8.95
N ARG A 79 0.74 7.54 -10.04
CA ARG A 79 1.13 8.96 -9.99
C ARG A 79 0.17 9.77 -9.11
N PHE A 80 -1.14 9.60 -9.30
CA PHE A 80 -2.15 10.29 -8.51
C PHE A 80 -2.01 10.00 -7.01
N ARG A 81 -1.83 8.74 -6.61
CA ARG A 81 -1.71 8.35 -5.20
C ARG A 81 -0.47 8.92 -4.54
N LYS A 82 0.67 9.00 -5.26
CA LYS A 82 1.89 9.65 -4.75
C LYS A 82 1.67 11.13 -4.46
N VAL A 83 0.98 11.82 -5.37
CA VAL A 83 0.63 13.24 -5.20
C VAL A 83 -0.36 13.40 -4.04
N ALA A 84 -1.40 12.58 -3.98
CA ALA A 84 -2.40 12.59 -2.90
C ALA A 84 -1.75 12.40 -1.51
N ALA A 85 -0.87 11.41 -1.36
CA ALA A 85 -0.14 11.19 -0.10
C ALA A 85 0.76 12.38 0.27
N THR A 86 1.33 13.05 -0.73
CA THR A 86 2.13 14.28 -0.52
C THR A 86 1.24 15.43 -0.07
N ILE A 87 0.08 15.61 -0.69
CA ILE A 87 -0.92 16.60 -0.31
C ILE A 87 -1.41 16.36 1.12
N ASP A 88 -1.76 15.13 1.49
CA ASP A 88 -2.19 14.79 2.86
C ASP A 88 -1.12 15.12 3.90
N ARG A 89 0.15 14.87 3.57
CA ARG A 89 1.28 15.25 4.43
C ARG A 89 1.40 16.77 4.57
N LEU A 90 1.20 17.53 3.49
CA LEU A 90 1.23 19.00 3.47
C LEU A 90 -0.02 19.63 4.10
N GLY A 91 -1.15 18.91 4.15
CA GLY A 91 -2.41 19.34 4.75
C GLY A 91 -2.31 19.63 6.25
N ARG A 92 -1.23 19.19 6.91
CA ARG A 92 -0.91 19.57 8.29
C ARG A 92 -0.48 21.04 8.44
N LEU A 93 0.03 21.63 7.37
CA LEU A 93 0.60 22.98 7.34
C LEU A 93 -0.25 23.95 6.51
N TYR A 94 -0.91 23.46 5.47
CA TYR A 94 -1.69 24.26 4.53
C TYR A 94 -3.13 23.75 4.46
N ALA A 95 -4.08 24.64 4.17
CA ALA A 95 -5.49 24.27 4.04
C ALA A 95 -5.68 23.28 2.87
N PRO A 96 -6.28 22.09 3.11
CA PRO A 96 -6.44 21.06 2.08
C PRO A 96 -7.09 21.52 0.76
N PRO A 97 -8.12 22.39 0.75
CA PRO A 97 -8.75 22.82 -0.50
C PRO A 97 -7.79 23.54 -1.46
N VAL A 98 -6.80 24.27 -0.93
CA VAL A 98 -5.83 25.01 -1.74
C VAL A 98 -4.83 24.06 -2.37
N LEU A 99 -4.42 23.01 -1.65
CA LEU A 99 -3.43 22.05 -2.14
C LEU A 99 -3.96 21.21 -3.32
N TRP A 100 -5.27 20.98 -3.38
CA TRP A 100 -5.92 20.28 -4.50
C TRP A 100 -6.24 21.19 -5.70
N GLN A 101 -6.11 22.51 -5.52
CA GLN A 101 -6.37 23.51 -6.57
C GLN A 101 -5.10 23.99 -7.29
N MET A 102 -3.91 23.64 -6.78
CA MET A 102 -2.61 23.87 -7.41
C MET A 102 -2.29 22.78 -8.44
#